data_AF-A0A973HM00-F1
#
_entry.id   AF-A0A973HM00-F1
#
_cell.length_a   1.000
_cell.length_b   1.000
_cell.length_c   1.000
_cell.angle_alpha   90.00
_cell.angle_beta   90.00
_cell.angle_gamma   90.00
#
_symmetry.space_group_name_H-M   'P 1'
#
loop_
_entity.id
_entity.type
_entity.pdbx_description
1 polymer ?
#
loop_
_entity_poly.entity_id
_entity_poly.type
_entity_poly.pdbx_seq_one_letter_code
_entity_poly.pdbx_strand_id
1 'polypeptide(L)'
;MLTVAETTLNILYEQHLINLTLQGKRPAAIDGYSRAVRHNSNYFDPSPDSLTTANLKNHFNSLIQTHSWNTVKIDRNGLQSAQSALSIHVLNSCICIEGFC
;
A
#
# COMPACT_ATOMS: atom_id res chain seq x y z
N MET A 1 -10.12 -6.27 -24.71
CA MET A 1 -8.80 -5.64 -24.96
C MET A 1 -8.35 -5.09 -23.61
N LEU A 2 -7.55 -5.85 -22.86
CA LEU A 2 -7.07 -5.42 -21.54
C LEU A 2 -6.07 -4.28 -21.78
N THR A 3 -6.23 -3.18 -21.05
CA THR A 3 -5.45 -1.96 -21.25
C THR A 3 -4.02 -2.19 -20.74
N VAL A 4 -3.04 -1.57 -21.37
CA VAL A 4 -1.61 -1.68 -20.98
C VAL A 4 -1.38 -1.37 -19.48
N ALA A 5 -2.26 -0.55 -18.88
CA ALA A 5 -2.25 -0.25 -17.45
C ALA A 5 -2.52 -1.48 -16.56
N GLU A 6 -3.42 -2.37 -16.96
CA GLU A 6 -3.75 -3.59 -16.20
C GLU A 6 -2.59 -4.59 -16.22
N THR A 7 -1.89 -4.70 -17.36
CA THR A 7 -0.70 -5.55 -17.47
C THR A 7 0.47 -5.04 -16.64
N THR A 8 0.69 -3.73 -16.59
CA THR A 8 1.75 -3.12 -15.77
C THR A 8 1.47 -3.28 -14.28
N LEU A 9 0.22 -3.10 -13.85
CA LEU A 9 -0.20 -3.32 -12.45
C LEU A 9 0.03 -4.77 -12.02
N ASN A 10 -0.31 -5.74 -12.87
CA ASN A 10 -0.06 -7.15 -12.58
C ASN A 10 1.43 -7.47 -12.44
N ILE A 11 2.29 -6.90 -13.29
CA ILE A 11 3.75 -7.09 -13.19
C ILE A 11 4.29 -6.52 -11.87
N LEU A 12 3.87 -5.31 -11.50
CA LEU A 12 4.27 -4.67 -10.23
C LEU A 12 3.76 -5.46 -9.02
N TYR A 13 2.55 -6.00 -9.11
CA TYR A 13 1.97 -6.86 -8.08
C TYR A 13 2.75 -8.16 -7.90
N GLU A 14 3.14 -8.85 -8.98
CA GLU A 14 3.97 -10.06 -8.91
C GLU A 14 5.37 -9.77 -8.33
N GLN A 15 6.00 -8.68 -8.77
CA GLN A 15 7.27 -8.22 -8.20
C GLN A 15 7.16 -7.94 -6.69
N HIS A 16 6.05 -7.35 -6.27
CA HIS A 16 5.78 -7.10 -4.86
C HIS A 16 5.68 -8.41 -4.05
N LEU A 17 4.97 -9.42 -4.57
CA LEU A 17 4.89 -10.74 -3.92
C LEU A 17 6.27 -11.42 -3.78
N ILE A 18 7.09 -11.35 -4.82
CA ILE A 18 8.47 -11.86 -4.79
C ILE A 18 9.27 -11.13 -3.72
N ASN A 19 9.20 -9.79 -3.67
CA ASN A 19 9.92 -8.99 -2.68
C ASN A 19 9.52 -9.33 -1.24
N LEU A 20 8.22 -9.52 -0.98
CA LEU A 20 7.75 -9.93 0.35
C LEU A 20 8.24 -11.34 0.73
N THR A 21 8.31 -12.24 -0.24
CA THR A 21 8.84 -13.59 -0.06
C THR A 21 10.33 -13.56 0.26
N LEU A 22 11.12 -12.76 -0.48
CA LEU A 22 12.55 -12.56 -0.24
C LEU A 22 12.85 -11.92 1.12
N GLN A 23 11.95 -11.09 1.64
CA GLN A 23 12.03 -10.54 3.00
C GLN A 23 11.69 -11.55 4.10
N GLY A 24 11.33 -12.79 3.77
CA GLY A 24 10.97 -13.82 4.74
C GLY A 24 9.65 -13.55 5.48
N LYS A 25 8.72 -12.80 4.87
CA LYS A 25 7.40 -12.56 5.48
C LYS A 25 6.60 -13.86 5.56
N ARG A 26 5.82 -14.02 6.63
CA ARG A 26 4.93 -15.19 6.80
C ARG A 26 3.82 -15.16 5.74
N PRO A 27 3.29 -16.31 5.29
CA PRO A 27 2.23 -16.36 4.26
C PRO A 27 1.01 -15.48 4.59
N ALA A 28 0.58 -15.44 5.85
CA ALA A 28 -0.53 -14.58 6.29
C ALA A 28 -0.23 -13.07 6.15
N ALA A 29 1.03 -12.66 6.31
CA ALA A 29 1.44 -11.28 6.09
C ALA A 29 1.50 -10.94 4.60
N ILE A 30 1.96 -11.88 3.76
CA ILE A 30 1.96 -11.73 2.30
C ILE A 30 0.52 -11.58 1.79
N ASP A 31 -0.41 -12.41 2.24
CA ASP A 31 -1.84 -12.31 1.90
C ASP A 31 -2.42 -10.95 2.36
N GLY A 32 -2.15 -10.53 3.60
CA GLY A 32 -2.60 -9.22 4.10
C GLY A 32 -2.08 -8.05 3.28
N TYR A 33 -0.78 -8.00 3.00
CA TYR A 33 -0.16 -6.90 2.25
C TYR A 33 -0.54 -6.90 0.77
N SER A 34 -0.69 -8.07 0.16
CA SER A 34 -1.12 -8.16 -1.23
C SER A 34 -2.57 -7.67 -1.43
N ARG A 35 -3.45 -7.95 -0.45
CA ARG A 35 -4.82 -7.44 -0.44
C ARG A 35 -4.86 -5.92 -0.28
N ALA A 36 -4.02 -5.39 0.62
CA ALA A 36 -3.82 -3.96 0.78
C ALA A 36 -3.38 -3.29 -0.52
N VAL A 37 -2.40 -3.84 -1.24
CA VAL A 37 -1.93 -3.24 -2.51
C VAL A 37 -3.05 -3.19 -3.55
N ARG A 38 -3.85 -4.25 -3.68
CA ARG A 38 -5.01 -4.28 -4.61
C ARG A 38 -6.11 -3.30 -4.21
N HIS A 39 -6.40 -3.19 -2.92
CA HIS A 39 -7.37 -2.22 -2.41
C HIS A 39 -6.92 -0.79 -2.73
N ASN A 40 -5.63 -0.50 -2.50
CA ASN A 40 -5.05 0.80 -2.78
C ASN A 40 -4.92 1.10 -4.28
N SER A 41 -4.64 0.12 -5.13
CA SER A 41 -4.53 0.33 -6.59
C SER A 41 -5.86 0.68 -7.25
N ASN A 42 -7.00 0.40 -6.59
CA ASN A 42 -8.30 0.89 -7.03
C ASN A 42 -8.55 2.36 -6.65
N TYR A 43 -7.79 2.88 -5.68
CA TYR A 43 -7.94 4.23 -5.15
C TYR A 43 -6.91 5.20 -5.73
N PHE A 44 -5.69 4.74 -5.98
CA PHE A 44 -4.62 5.52 -6.58
C PHE A 44 -4.48 5.19 -8.07
N ASP A 45 -4.43 6.23 -8.90
CA ASP A 45 -4.17 6.11 -10.34
C ASP A 45 -2.79 5.44 -10.56
N PRO A 46 -2.57 4.62 -11.62
CA PRO A 46 -1.32 3.90 -11.86
C PRO A 46 -0.08 4.78 -12.07
N SER A 47 -0.23 6.11 -12.08
CA SER A 47 0.88 7.03 -12.24
C SER A 47 1.72 7.08 -10.96
N PRO A 48 3.01 6.68 -11.01
CA PRO A 48 3.89 6.66 -9.84
C PRO A 48 4.15 8.06 -9.24
N ASP A 49 3.92 9.13 -10.01
CA ASP A 49 4.07 10.53 -9.55
C ASP A 49 2.78 11.12 -8.93
N SER A 50 1.65 10.41 -9.01
CA SER A 50 0.34 10.90 -8.51
C SER A 50 0.14 10.69 -6.99
N LEU A 51 1.07 9.98 -6.36
CA LEU A 51 0.96 9.52 -4.98
C LEU A 51 1.48 10.60 -4.01
N THR A 52 0.69 11.66 -3.89
CA THR A 52 1.00 12.79 -2.99
C THR A 52 0.67 12.48 -1.53
N THR A 53 1.37 13.15 -0.61
CA THR A 53 1.08 13.13 0.82
C THR A 53 -0.38 13.47 1.13
N ALA A 54 -0.99 14.39 0.38
CA ALA A 54 -2.38 14.79 0.58
C ALA A 54 -3.35 13.66 0.23
N ASN A 55 -3.10 12.94 -0.87
CA ASN A 55 -3.91 11.79 -1.28
C ASN A 55 -3.82 10.66 -0.25
N LEU A 56 -2.63 10.40 0.29
CA LEU A 56 -2.43 9.42 1.37
C LEU A 56 -3.19 9.80 2.64
N LYS A 57 -3.11 11.06 3.09
CA LYS A 57 -3.84 11.55 4.27
C LYS A 57 -5.35 11.42 4.10
N ASN A 58 -5.88 11.83 2.95
CA ASN A 58 -7.32 11.73 2.67
C ASN A 58 -7.79 10.28 2.61
N HIS A 59 -7.00 9.40 1.95
CA HIS A 59 -7.29 7.97 1.89
C HIS A 59 -7.37 7.34 3.29
N PHE A 60 -6.33 7.51 4.11
CA PHE A 60 -6.30 6.92 5.45
C PHE A 60 -7.31 7.54 6.41
N ASN A 61 -7.62 8.84 6.28
CA ASN A 61 -8.69 9.46 7.05
C ASN A 61 -10.06 8.84 6.76
N SER A 62 -10.36 8.56 5.48
CA SER A 62 -11.58 7.82 5.09
C SER A 62 -11.55 6.36 5.59
N LEU A 63 -10.38 5.72 5.52
CA LEU A 63 -10.22 4.33 5.93
C LEU A 63 -10.44 4.12 7.43
N ILE A 64 -9.91 5.02 8.27
CA ILE A 64 -10.08 4.96 9.74
C ILE A 64 -11.56 5.11 10.14
N GLN A 65 -12.38 5.82 9.35
CA GLN A 65 -13.81 5.97 9.62
C GLN A 65 -14.62 4.70 9.34
N THR A 66 -14.10 3.80 8.49
CA THR A 66 -14.85 2.66 7.95
C THR A 66 -14.27 1.30 8.33
N HIS A 67 -13.00 1.25 8.74
CA HIS A 67 -12.28 0.01 9.01
C HIS A 67 -11.60 0.01 10.39
N SER A 68 -11.28 -1.19 10.87
CA SER A 68 -10.51 -1.34 12.11
C SER A 68 -9.09 -0.77 11.96
N TRP A 69 -8.52 -0.32 13.07
CA TRP A 69 -7.11 0.08 13.12
C TRP A 69 -6.14 -1.02 12.67
N ASN A 70 -6.49 -2.29 12.85
CA ASN A 70 -5.66 -3.39 12.36
C ASN A 70 -5.60 -3.43 10.83
N THR A 71 -6.73 -3.19 10.17
CA THR A 71 -6.83 -3.08 8.72
C THR A 71 -6.02 -1.89 8.21
N VAL A 72 -6.17 -0.72 8.84
CA VAL A 72 -5.42 0.50 8.49
C VAL A 72 -3.91 0.28 8.57
N LYS A 73 -3.43 -0.44 9.59
CA LYS A 73 -2.02 -0.80 9.74
C LYS A 73 -1.52 -1.75 8.64
N ILE A 74 -2.32 -2.76 8.29
CA ILE A 74 -1.97 -3.70 7.20
C ILE A 74 -1.90 -2.94 5.87
N ASP A 75 -2.84 -2.03 5.61
CA ASP A 75 -2.89 -1.24 4.39
C ASP A 75 -1.68 -0.30 4.23
N ARG A 76 -1.34 0.42 5.30
CA ARG A 76 -0.14 1.25 5.36
C ARG A 76 1.13 0.45 5.11
N ASN A 77 1.30 -0.68 5.79
CA ASN A 77 2.49 -1.50 5.68
C ASN A 77 2.60 -2.15 4.29
N GLY A 78 1.46 -2.54 3.70
CA GLY A 78 1.38 -2.99 2.31
C GLY A 78 1.91 -1.94 1.35
N LEU A 79 1.41 -0.70 1.43
CA LEU A 79 1.90 0.43 0.63
C LEU A 79 3.40 0.70 0.82
N GLN A 80 3.89 0.69 2.07
CA GLN A 80 5.30 0.89 2.36
C GLN A 80 6.19 -0.19 1.73
N SER A 81 5.72 -1.43 1.71
CA SER A 81 6.45 -2.56 1.10
C SER A 81 6.32 -2.63 -0.44
N ALA A 82 5.35 -1.94 -1.03
CA ALA A 82 5.18 -1.84 -2.48
C ALA A 82 5.99 -0.69 -3.10
N GLN A 83 6.28 0.37 -2.35
CA GLN A 83 7.00 1.55 -2.86
C GLN A 83 8.52 1.44 -2.62
N SER A 84 9.31 1.47 -3.70
CA SER A 84 10.76 1.48 -3.65
C SER A 84 11.30 2.82 -3.14
N ALA A 85 11.68 2.86 -1.86
CA ALA A 85 12.64 3.76 -1.21
C ALA A 85 12.43 5.30 -1.21
N LEU A 86 11.66 5.94 -2.10
CA LEU A 86 11.65 7.41 -2.19
C LEU A 86 10.60 8.15 -1.32
N SER A 87 9.57 7.46 -0.82
CA SER A 87 8.44 8.10 -0.10
C SER A 87 8.28 7.68 1.37
N ILE A 88 9.24 6.94 1.94
CA ILE A 88 9.18 6.42 3.32
C ILE A 88 8.97 7.54 4.36
N HIS A 89 9.51 8.73 4.12
CA HIS A 89 9.32 9.90 5.01
C HIS A 89 7.87 10.39 5.08
N VAL A 90 7.08 10.20 4.01
CA VAL A 90 5.69 10.66 3.93
C VAL A 90 4.78 9.75 4.76
N LEU A 91 4.94 8.43 4.66
CA LEU A 91 4.11 7.47 5.42
C LEU A 91 4.45 7.48 6.92
N ASN A 92 5.71 7.66 7.29
CA ASN A 92 6.14 7.76 8.70
C ASN A 92 5.65 9.04 9.40
N SER A 93 5.41 10.12 8.64
CA SER A 93 4.93 11.38 9.22
C SER A 93 3.40 11.52 9.27
N CYS A 94 2.64 10.66 8.57
CA CYS A 94 1.20 10.87 8.37
C CYS A 94 0.27 10.04 9.26
N ILE A 95 0.76 9.03 9.98
CA ILE A 95 -0.11 8.09 10.73
C ILE A 95 0.51 7.76 12.10
N CYS A 96 1.04 8.76 12.79
CA CYS A 96 1.29 8.68 14.23
C CYS A 96 0.07 9.25 14.96
N ILE A 97 -1.07 8.57 14.87
CA ILE A 97 -2.25 8.87 15.69
C ILE A 97 -2.58 7.54 16.39
N GLU A 98 -2.53 7.52 17.72
CA GLU A 98 -2.72 6.36 18.62
C GLU A 98 -1.52 5.39 18.82
N GLY A 99 -0.30 5.90 19.01
CA GLY A 99 0.71 5.22 19.86
C GLY A 99 1.45 3.99 19.30
N PHE A 100 1.39 3.72 17.99
CA PHE A 100 2.24 2.71 17.34
C PHE A 100 2.98 3.32 16.16
N CYS A 101 4.22 3.76 16.42
CA CYS A 101 5.23 4.04 15.40
C CYS A 101 6.06 2.77 15.13
#